data_AF-R7LPJ8-F1
#
_entry.id   AF-R7LPJ8-F1
#
_cell.length_a   1.000
_cell.length_b   1.000
_cell.length_c   1.000
_cell.angle_alpha   90.00
_cell.angle_beta   90.00
_cell.angle_gamma   90.00
#
_symmetry.space_group_name_H-M   'P 1'
#
loop_
_entity.id
_entity.type
_entity.pdbx_description
1 polymer ?
#
loop_
_entity_poly.entity_id
_entity_poly.type
_entity_poly.pdbx_seq_one_letter_code
_entity_poly.pdbx_strand_id
1 'polypeptide(L)'
;MATNRKLGRTTDIRMAMLKNLTTDLLVYGKVETTLPRAKEVKAIADSLISLAIKEKDNFEEVEVKVVKAKLDSKGNKVTELVKSKNGKEFLKVVKEETTEKRQKDMPSRLNARRKIMKKVNKVKDAEGNNIDVPAKLFNEIAPKYAGKNVGGYTRIIKAGPRRGDAAEVAILQLV
;
A
#
# COMPACT_ATOMS: atom_id res chain seq x y z
N MET A 1 29.03 12.58 -6.96
CA MET A 1 29.30 11.17 -7.32
C MET A 1 28.02 10.36 -7.11
N ALA A 2 27.70 9.35 -7.92
CA ALA A 2 26.44 8.62 -7.78
C ALA A 2 26.51 7.62 -6.60
N THR A 3 25.69 7.82 -5.57
CA THR A 3 25.65 6.98 -4.36
C THR A 3 25.04 5.59 -4.61
N ASN A 4 24.27 5.43 -5.69
CA ASN A 4 23.56 4.20 -6.05
C ASN A 4 24.03 3.67 -7.41
N ARG A 5 23.84 2.37 -7.69
CA ARG A 5 24.17 1.81 -9.00
C ARG A 5 23.36 2.46 -10.12
N LYS A 6 24.03 2.74 -11.25
CA LYS A 6 23.39 3.34 -12.44
C LYS A 6 22.54 2.36 -13.26
N LEU A 7 22.78 1.04 -13.14
CA LEU A 7 22.03 -0.02 -13.83
C LEU A 7 21.88 0.16 -15.36
N GLY A 8 22.82 0.89 -15.97
CA GLY A 8 22.79 1.25 -17.40
C GLY A 8 21.53 2.01 -17.83
N ARG A 9 20.91 2.80 -16.93
CA ARG A 9 19.66 3.54 -17.20
C ARG A 9 19.76 5.00 -16.78
N THR A 10 19.01 5.85 -17.46
CA THR A 10 18.73 7.21 -17.02
C THR A 10 18.00 7.19 -15.66
N THR A 11 18.10 8.28 -14.92
CA THR A 11 17.61 8.33 -13.52
C THR A 11 16.11 8.08 -13.40
N ASP A 12 15.32 8.65 -14.30
CA ASP A 12 13.86 8.47 -14.38
C ASP A 12 13.48 7.00 -14.62
N ILE A 13 14.02 6.37 -15.66
CA ILE A 13 13.75 4.97 -16.02
C ILE A 13 14.23 4.04 -14.90
N ARG A 14 15.41 4.30 -14.33
CA ARG A 14 15.95 3.53 -13.22
C ARG A 14 15.04 3.59 -12.00
N MET A 15 14.57 4.78 -11.64
CA MET A 15 13.67 4.96 -10.50
C MET A 15 12.32 4.28 -10.74
N ALA A 16 11.75 4.38 -11.94
CA ALA A 16 10.51 3.69 -12.29
C ALA A 16 10.65 2.17 -12.18
N MET A 17 11.73 1.60 -12.72
CA MET A 17 12.02 0.17 -12.64
C MET A 17 12.18 -0.31 -11.19
N LEU A 18 12.93 0.43 -10.36
CA LEU A 18 13.11 0.07 -8.95
C LEU A 18 11.81 0.15 -8.16
N LYS A 19 10.93 1.12 -8.45
CA LYS A 19 9.59 1.20 -7.85
C LYS A 19 8.73 0.00 -8.22
N ASN A 20 8.74 -0.42 -9.49
CA ASN A 20 8.01 -1.61 -9.94
C ASN A 20 8.48 -2.85 -9.17
N LEU A 21 9.78 -3.15 -9.20
CA LEU A 21 10.33 -4.32 -8.50
C LEU A 21 10.10 -4.30 -6.99
N THR A 22 10.17 -3.13 -6.36
CA THR A 22 9.86 -2.97 -4.93
C THR A 22 8.38 -3.25 -4.66
N THR A 23 7.50 -2.75 -5.52
CA THR A 23 6.06 -2.97 -5.40
C THR A 23 5.72 -4.45 -5.55
N ASP A 24 6.28 -5.10 -6.57
CA ASP A 24 6.09 -6.54 -6.82
C ASP A 24 6.56 -7.38 -5.62
N LEU A 25 7.72 -7.02 -5.04
CA LEU A 25 8.23 -7.70 -3.84
C LEU A 25 7.27 -7.57 -2.65
N LEU A 26 6.71 -6.39 -2.40
CA LEU A 26 5.80 -6.18 -1.28
C LEU A 26 4.43 -6.83 -1.51
N VAL A 27 3.99 -6.95 -2.76
CA VAL A 27 2.71 -7.54 -3.12
C VAL A 27 2.78 -9.07 -3.08
N TYR A 28 3.76 -9.65 -3.76
CA TYR A 28 3.86 -11.10 -3.96
C TYR A 28 4.82 -11.79 -2.97
N GLY A 29 5.66 -11.03 -2.27
CA GLY A 29 6.62 -11.55 -1.29
C GLY A 29 7.92 -12.12 -1.88
N LYS A 30 7.99 -12.29 -3.21
CA LYS A 30 9.15 -12.82 -3.94
C LYS A 30 9.23 -12.23 -5.34
N VAL A 31 10.43 -11.90 -5.81
CA VAL A 31 10.72 -11.43 -7.17
C VAL A 31 12.02 -12.05 -7.66
N GLU A 32 12.03 -12.50 -8.92
CA GLU A 32 13.24 -12.95 -9.60
C GLU A 32 13.78 -11.85 -10.51
N THR A 33 15.05 -11.47 -10.34
CA THR A 33 15.68 -10.42 -11.13
C THR A 33 17.20 -10.56 -11.16
N THR A 34 17.90 -9.72 -11.92
CA THR A 34 19.37 -9.74 -11.92
C THR A 34 19.93 -9.36 -10.55
N LEU A 35 21.02 -9.98 -10.10
CA LEU A 35 21.68 -9.70 -8.81
C LEU A 35 21.90 -8.19 -8.53
N PRO A 36 22.41 -7.37 -9.46
CA PRO A 36 22.60 -5.94 -9.19
C PRO A 36 21.28 -5.20 -8.95
N ARG A 37 20.19 -5.57 -9.63
CA ARG A 37 18.84 -5.01 -9.39
C ARG A 37 18.30 -5.47 -8.04
N ALA A 38 18.43 -6.76 -7.72
CA ALA A 38 17.97 -7.32 -6.44
C ALA A 38 18.60 -6.59 -5.24
N LYS A 39 19.90 -6.32 -5.29
CA LYS A 39 20.62 -5.58 -4.23
C LYS A 39 20.11 -4.15 -4.04
N GLU A 40 19.73 -3.45 -5.12
CA GLU A 40 19.16 -2.09 -5.03
C GLU A 40 17.73 -2.13 -4.45
N VAL A 41 16.92 -3.08 -4.91
CA VAL A 41 15.54 -3.27 -4.41
C VAL A 41 15.55 -3.66 -2.94
N LYS A 42 16.50 -4.51 -2.52
CA LYS A 42 16.72 -4.91 -1.11
C LYS A 42 16.83 -3.69 -0.19
N ALA A 43 17.68 -2.73 -0.54
CA ALA A 43 17.90 -1.54 0.28
C ALA A 43 16.63 -0.68 0.40
N ILE A 44 15.87 -0.55 -0.69
CA ILE A 44 14.60 0.20 -0.68
C ILE A 44 13.57 -0.53 0.18
N ALA A 45 13.38 -1.84 -0.06
CA ALA A 45 12.39 -2.65 0.66
C ALA A 45 12.66 -2.71 2.16
N ASP A 46 13.92 -2.96 2.57
CA ASP A 46 14.29 -2.98 3.98
C ASP A 46 14.04 -1.64 4.67
N SER A 47 14.31 -0.52 3.99
CA SER A 47 14.03 0.83 4.50
C SER A 47 12.53 1.07 4.69
N LEU A 48 11.70 0.64 3.72
CA LEU A 48 10.24 0.78 3.82
C LEU A 48 9.66 -0.08 4.95
N ILE A 49 10.11 -1.34 5.07
CA ILE A 49 9.67 -2.25 6.13
C ILE A 49 10.08 -1.71 7.50
N SER A 50 11.31 -1.22 7.65
CA SER A 50 11.76 -0.57 8.89
C SER A 50 10.87 0.60 9.30
N LEU A 51 10.52 1.46 8.33
CA LEU A 51 9.66 2.61 8.57
C LEU A 51 8.25 2.19 8.96
N ALA A 52 7.73 1.11 8.36
CA ALA A 52 6.42 0.57 8.69
C ALA A 52 6.39 -0.03 10.09
N ILE A 53 7.42 -0.79 10.49
CA ILE A 53 7.55 -1.36 11.84
C ILE A 53 7.55 -0.25 12.90
N LYS A 54 8.26 0.85 12.66
CA LYS A 54 8.34 1.97 13.60
C LYS A 54 6.99 2.67 13.83
N GLU A 55 6.11 2.69 12.82
CA GLU A 55 4.89 3.50 12.82
C GLU A 55 3.60 2.67 12.78
N LYS A 56 3.70 1.35 12.93
CA LYS A 56 2.56 0.41 12.81
C LYS A 56 1.48 0.62 13.89
N ASP A 57 1.83 1.14 15.06
CA ASP A 57 0.91 1.34 16.19
C ASP A 57 0.46 2.81 16.35
N ASN A 58 0.97 3.71 15.50
CA ASN A 58 0.72 5.16 15.61
C ASN A 58 -0.55 5.58 14.87
N PHE A 59 -1.72 5.12 15.33
CA PHE A 59 -3.02 5.50 14.79
C PHE A 59 -4.06 5.67 15.90
N GLU A 60 -5.12 6.41 15.61
CA GLU A 60 -6.27 6.61 16.50
C GLU A 60 -7.55 6.08 15.84
N GLU A 61 -8.48 5.58 16.65
CA GLU A 61 -9.82 5.27 16.17
C GLU A 61 -10.71 6.49 16.37
N VAL A 62 -11.21 7.05 15.27
CA VAL A 62 -12.14 8.17 15.29
C VAL A 62 -13.52 7.66 14.88
N GLU A 63 -14.52 7.99 15.69
CA GLU A 63 -15.92 7.75 15.36
C GLU A 63 -16.35 8.73 14.28
N VAL A 64 -16.64 8.21 13.09
CA VAL A 64 -17.14 9.02 11.98
C VAL A 64 -18.62 8.73 11.83
N LYS A 65 -19.45 9.78 11.90
CA LYS A 65 -20.87 9.70 11.55
C LYS A 65 -20.97 9.50 10.05
N VAL A 66 -21.37 8.31 9.62
CA VAL A 66 -21.61 8.00 8.21
C VAL A 66 -23.11 8.07 7.98
N VAL A 67 -23.49 9.07 7.19
CA VAL A 67 -24.88 9.32 6.82
C VAL A 67 -25.15 8.64 5.49
N LYS A 68 -25.84 7.49 5.52
CA LYS A 68 -26.25 6.75 4.31
C LYS A 68 -27.75 6.94 4.06
N ALA A 69 -28.18 6.88 2.81
CA ALA A 69 -29.62 6.84 2.52
C ALA A 69 -30.19 5.50 2.97
N LYS A 70 -31.34 5.52 3.66
CA LYS A 70 -32.03 4.28 4.01
C LYS A 70 -32.58 3.65 2.74
N LEU A 71 -32.24 2.39 2.48
CA LEU A 71 -32.70 1.64 1.32
C LEU A 71 -33.88 0.74 1.73
N ASP A 72 -34.85 0.57 0.83
CA ASP A 72 -35.90 -0.43 0.97
C ASP A 72 -35.36 -1.84 0.67
N SER A 73 -36.19 -2.87 0.87
CA SER A 73 -35.84 -4.27 0.57
C SER A 73 -35.54 -4.55 -0.91
N LYS A 74 -35.78 -3.59 -1.80
CA LYS A 74 -35.55 -3.67 -3.25
C LYS A 74 -34.35 -2.82 -3.69
N GLY A 75 -33.65 -2.16 -2.76
CA GLY A 75 -32.48 -1.32 -3.03
C GLY A 75 -32.79 0.12 -3.47
N ASN A 76 -34.04 0.56 -3.43
CA ASN A 76 -34.42 1.95 -3.71
C ASN A 76 -34.32 2.81 -2.46
N LYS A 77 -34.07 4.11 -2.65
CA LYS A 77 -33.99 5.07 -1.54
C LYS A 77 -35.39 5.31 -0.97
N VAL A 78 -35.55 5.15 0.34
CA VAL A 78 -36.80 5.48 1.03
C VAL A 78 -36.97 6.99 1.03
N THR A 79 -38.13 7.46 0.56
CA THR A 79 -38.49 8.87 0.52
C THR A 79 -39.71 9.13 1.40
N GLU A 80 -39.69 10.25 2.11
CA GLU A 80 -40.80 10.77 2.91
C GLU A 80 -41.33 12.05 2.28
N LEU A 81 -42.66 12.26 2.33
CA LEU A 81 -43.29 13.51 1.90
C LEU A 81 -43.09 14.58 2.98
N VAL A 82 -42.38 15.65 2.64
CA VAL A 82 -42.12 16.79 3.53
C VAL A 82 -42.73 18.06 2.94
N LYS A 83 -43.34 18.90 3.78
CA LYS A 83 -43.89 20.20 3.39
C LYS A 83 -42.85 21.30 3.49
N SER A 84 -42.74 22.10 2.43
CA SER A 84 -41.96 23.33 2.42
C SER A 84 -42.63 24.41 3.27
N LYS A 85 -41.86 25.44 3.67
CA LYS A 85 -42.39 26.61 4.40
C LYS A 85 -43.54 27.32 3.66
N ASN A 86 -43.61 27.14 2.33
CA ASN A 86 -44.65 27.71 1.47
C ASN A 86 -45.77 26.70 1.13
N GLY A 87 -45.90 25.60 1.90
CA GLY A 87 -46.97 24.62 1.77
C GLY A 87 -46.82 23.58 0.64
N LYS A 88 -45.82 23.71 -0.24
CA LYS A 88 -45.56 22.73 -1.31
C LYS A 88 -44.93 21.44 -0.76
N GLU A 89 -45.49 20.29 -1.11
CA GLU A 89 -44.99 18.97 -0.72
C GLU A 89 -43.88 18.48 -1.67
N PHE A 90 -42.84 17.85 -1.12
CA PHE A 90 -41.75 17.25 -1.89
C PHE A 90 -41.23 15.98 -1.22
N LEU A 91 -40.69 15.06 -2.03
CA LEU A 91 -40.08 13.81 -1.55
C LEU A 91 -38.66 14.06 -1.04
N LYS A 92 -38.42 13.79 0.24
CA LYS A 92 -37.10 13.88 0.88
C LYS A 92 -36.57 12.47 1.16
N VAL A 93 -35.35 12.20 0.74
CA VAL A 93 -34.68 10.92 1.03
C VAL A 93 -34.36 10.81 2.52
N VAL A 94 -34.81 9.72 3.15
CA VAL A 94 -34.50 9.40 4.54
C VAL A 94 -33.04 8.98 4.66
N LYS A 95 -32.34 9.58 5.62
CA LYS A 95 -30.92 9.31 5.90
C LYS A 95 -30.82 8.59 7.23
N GLU A 96 -30.07 7.50 7.25
CA GLU A 96 -29.72 6.75 8.44
C GLU A 96 -28.32 7.17 8.88
N GLU A 97 -28.19 7.58 10.14
CA GLU A 97 -26.92 7.95 10.75
C GLU A 97 -26.36 6.72 11.46
N THR A 98 -25.29 6.15 10.90
CA THR A 98 -24.56 5.05 11.54
C THR A 98 -23.20 5.58 11.99
N THR A 99 -22.80 5.28 13.22
CA THR A 99 -21.47 5.58 13.74
C THR A 99 -20.53 4.43 13.38
N GLU A 100 -19.62 4.67 12.44
CA GLU A 100 -18.58 3.71 12.08
C GLU A 100 -17.25 4.13 12.73
N LYS A 101 -16.55 3.18 13.37
CA LYS A 101 -15.18 3.41 13.84
C LYS A 101 -14.23 3.35 12.65
N ARG A 102 -13.47 4.43 12.41
CA ARG A 102 -12.47 4.48 11.33
C ARG A 102 -11.09 4.74 11.91
N GLN A 103 -10.12 3.95 11.44
CA GLN A 103 -8.71 4.17 11.73
C GLN A 103 -8.23 5.47 11.06
N LYS A 104 -7.71 6.39 11.87
CA LYS A 104 -7.08 7.64 11.45
C LYS A 104 -5.59 7.59 11.80
N ASP A 105 -4.74 7.72 10.80
CA ASP A 105 -3.29 7.75 11.02
C ASP A 105 -2.88 9.01 11.79
N MET A 106 -2.02 8.86 12.80
CA MET A 106 -1.34 9.98 13.43
C MET A 106 -0.38 10.66 12.43
N PRO A 107 0.01 11.93 12.66
CA PRO A 107 0.87 12.67 11.72
C PRO A 107 2.18 11.94 11.34
N SER A 108 2.79 11.21 12.28
CA SER A 108 4.02 10.45 12.03
C SER A 108 3.78 9.26 11.08
N ARG A 109 2.74 8.47 11.32
CA ARG A 109 2.31 7.37 10.45
C ARG A 109 1.86 7.87 9.08
N LEU A 110 1.16 9.00 9.03
CA LEU A 110 0.78 9.65 7.76
C LEU A 110 2.01 10.08 6.96
N ASN A 111 3.03 10.64 7.60
CA ASN A 111 4.30 10.97 6.96
C ASN A 111 5.00 9.71 6.43
N ALA A 112 5.05 8.64 7.22
CA ALA A 112 5.57 7.35 6.79
C ALA A 112 4.82 6.80 5.57
N ARG A 113 3.49 6.84 5.59
CA ARG A 113 2.62 6.44 4.48
C ARG A 113 2.94 7.21 3.21
N ARG A 114 3.11 8.54 3.29
CA ARG A 114 3.49 9.39 2.15
C ARG A 114 4.88 9.05 1.61
N LYS A 115 5.85 8.76 2.49
CA LYS A 115 7.20 8.31 2.09
C LYS A 115 7.14 6.97 1.36
N ILE A 116 6.34 6.02 1.86
CA ILE A 116 6.10 4.72 1.23
C ILE A 116 5.47 4.92 -0.16
N MET A 117 4.39 5.71 -0.25
CA MET A 117 3.70 6.01 -1.51
C MET A 117 4.63 6.65 -2.57
N LYS A 118 5.65 7.41 -2.17
CA LYS A 118 6.64 7.96 -3.12
C LYS A 118 7.53 6.88 -3.76
N LYS A 119 7.65 5.71 -3.12
CA LYS A 119 8.58 4.62 -3.48
C LYS A 119 7.90 3.37 -4.05
N VAL A 120 6.57 3.32 -4.03
CA VAL A 120 5.77 2.22 -4.60
C VAL A 120 4.84 2.75 -5.69
N ASN A 121 4.32 1.85 -6.53
CA ASN A 121 3.32 2.16 -7.54
C ASN A 121 1.94 1.64 -7.13
N LYS A 122 0.89 2.22 -7.73
CA LYS A 122 -0.48 1.72 -7.57
C LYS A 122 -0.64 0.49 -8.44
N VAL A 123 -1.14 -0.58 -7.86
CA VAL A 123 -1.30 -1.88 -8.52
C VAL A 123 -2.68 -2.44 -8.23
N LYS A 124 -3.13 -3.31 -9.14
CA LYS A 124 -4.39 -4.05 -9.02
C LYS A 124 -4.10 -5.53 -8.91
N ASP A 125 -5.00 -6.26 -8.26
CA ASP A 125 -4.99 -7.72 -8.27
C ASP A 125 -5.53 -8.28 -9.60
N ALA A 126 -5.59 -9.60 -9.71
CA ALA A 126 -6.12 -10.29 -10.88
C ALA A 126 -7.62 -10.04 -11.12
N GLU A 127 -8.35 -9.66 -10.08
CA GLU A 127 -9.80 -9.37 -10.10
C GLU A 127 -10.09 -7.89 -10.42
N GLY A 128 -9.05 -7.06 -10.49
CA GLY A 128 -9.14 -5.63 -10.79
C GLY A 128 -9.32 -4.73 -9.57
N ASN A 129 -9.29 -5.27 -8.35
CA ASN A 129 -9.35 -4.49 -7.12
C ASN A 129 -8.01 -3.78 -6.87
N ASN A 130 -8.09 -2.55 -6.34
CA ASN A 130 -6.89 -1.79 -6.01
C ASN A 130 -6.24 -2.33 -4.73
N ILE A 131 -4.94 -2.59 -4.78
CA ILE A 131 -4.18 -3.03 -3.62
C ILE A 131 -3.57 -1.81 -2.92
N ASP A 132 -3.97 -1.54 -1.68
CA ASP A 132 -3.29 -0.53 -0.84
C ASP A 132 -2.00 -1.13 -0.25
N VAL A 133 -0.91 -0.99 -1.00
CA VAL A 133 0.42 -1.46 -0.61
C VAL A 133 0.87 -0.88 0.75
N PRO A 134 0.73 0.43 1.03
CA PRO A 134 0.96 0.96 2.38
C PRO A 134 0.15 0.26 3.49
N ALA A 135 -1.15 0.03 3.29
CA ALA A 135 -1.96 -0.66 4.30
C ALA A 135 -1.47 -2.10 4.53
N LYS A 136 -1.18 -2.83 3.44
CA LYS A 136 -0.58 -4.17 3.51
C LYS A 136 0.75 -4.14 4.29
N LEU A 137 1.57 -3.13 4.05
CA LEU A 137 2.85 -2.97 4.74
C LEU A 137 2.68 -2.75 6.25
N PHE A 138 1.75 -1.89 6.68
CA PHE A 138 1.51 -1.60 8.09
C PHE A 138 0.78 -2.72 8.84
N ASN A 139 -0.19 -3.38 8.18
CA ASN A 139 -1.12 -4.29 8.86
C ASN A 139 -0.69 -5.76 8.75
N GLU A 140 -0.04 -6.16 7.65
CA GLU A 140 0.35 -7.56 7.43
C GLU A 140 1.85 -7.78 7.55
N ILE A 141 2.67 -6.91 6.92
CA ILE A 141 4.11 -7.12 6.81
C ILE A 141 4.81 -6.68 8.10
N ALA A 142 4.59 -5.44 8.55
CA ALA A 142 5.25 -4.88 9.72
C ALA A 142 5.06 -5.72 11.00
N PRO A 143 3.86 -6.25 11.32
CA PRO A 143 3.68 -7.08 12.52
C PRO A 143 4.48 -8.38 12.47
N LYS A 144 4.69 -9.00 11.30
CA LYS A 144 5.52 -10.22 11.15
C LYS A 144 7.00 -9.99 11.50
N TYR A 145 7.43 -8.75 11.46
CA TYR A 145 8.80 -8.34 11.75
C TYR A 145 8.93 -7.59 13.09
N ALA A 146 7.82 -7.41 13.81
CA ALA A 146 7.81 -6.79 15.12
C ALA A 146 8.51 -7.71 16.14
N GLY A 147 9.80 -7.46 16.39
CA GLY A 147 10.63 -8.26 17.27
C GLY A 147 11.81 -8.96 16.59
N LYS A 148 11.96 -8.88 15.25
CA LYS A 148 13.22 -9.29 14.60
C LYS A 148 14.31 -8.23 14.88
N ASN A 149 15.57 -8.67 14.97
CA ASN A 149 16.73 -7.77 15.04
C ASN A 149 16.66 -6.72 13.92
N VAL A 150 17.20 -5.52 14.20
CA VAL A 150 17.15 -4.38 13.29
C VAL A 150 17.81 -4.73 11.94
N GLY A 151 16.99 -4.95 10.91
CA GLY A 151 17.43 -5.19 9.53
C GLY A 151 17.33 -6.65 9.06
N GLY A 152 17.55 -6.86 7.76
CA GLY A 152 17.53 -8.20 7.16
C GLY A 152 16.12 -8.75 6.88
N TYR A 153 15.14 -7.89 6.61
CA TYR A 153 13.76 -8.29 6.29
C TYR A 153 13.65 -9.01 4.93
N THR A 154 14.66 -8.85 4.09
CA THR A 154 14.75 -9.46 2.76
C THR A 154 15.99 -10.35 2.61
N ARG A 155 15.82 -11.44 1.89
CA ARG A 155 16.88 -12.42 1.56
C ARG A 155 17.08 -12.46 0.04
N ILE A 156 18.36 -12.46 -0.37
CA ILE A 156 18.77 -12.67 -1.76
C ILE A 156 19.35 -14.07 -1.87
N ILE A 157 18.76 -14.90 -2.74
CA ILE A 157 19.25 -16.23 -3.10
C ILE A 157 19.77 -16.15 -4.54
N LYS A 158 21.05 -16.47 -4.76
CA LYS A 158 21.62 -16.49 -6.11
C LYS A 158 21.08 -17.70 -6.87
N ALA A 159 20.54 -17.47 -8.07
CA ALA A 159 19.97 -18.52 -8.93
C ALA A 159 20.93 -18.96 -10.03
N GLY A 160 22.14 -18.36 -10.11
CA GLY A 160 23.13 -18.63 -11.15
C GLY A 160 22.98 -17.71 -12.37
N PRO A 161 23.81 -17.91 -13.41
CA PRO A 161 23.74 -17.12 -14.63
C PRO A 161 22.56 -17.56 -15.51
N ARG A 162 21.83 -16.59 -16.06
CA ARG A 162 20.75 -16.84 -17.01
C ARG A 162 21.30 -17.28 -18.37
N ARG A 163 20.65 -18.26 -18.99
CA ARG A 163 20.95 -18.68 -20.36
C ARG A 163 20.64 -17.57 -21.37
N GLY A 164 21.59 -17.29 -22.26
CA GLY A 164 21.48 -16.27 -23.30
C GLY A 164 22.48 -15.14 -23.10
N ASP A 165 22.31 -14.35 -22.04
CA ASP A 165 23.15 -13.18 -21.75
C ASP A 165 24.10 -13.37 -20.56
N ALA A 166 24.14 -14.58 -19.97
CA ALA A 166 24.97 -14.95 -18.82
C ALA A 166 24.82 -14.01 -17.60
N ALA A 167 23.73 -13.23 -17.53
CA ALA A 167 23.51 -12.30 -16.44
C ALA A 167 23.24 -13.05 -15.14
N GLU A 168 23.91 -12.69 -14.05
CA GLU A 168 23.65 -13.28 -12.73
C GLU A 168 22.22 -12.96 -12.27
N VAL A 169 21.42 -14.00 -12.05
CA VAL A 169 20.06 -13.88 -11.53
C VAL A 169 20.04 -14.19 -10.04
N ALA A 170 19.14 -13.52 -9.34
CA ALA A 170 18.86 -13.75 -7.95
C ALA A 170 17.35 -13.64 -7.67
N ILE A 171 16.92 -14.48 -6.74
CA ILE A 171 15.60 -14.44 -6.14
C ILE A 171 15.70 -13.54 -4.90
N LEU A 172 14.93 -12.45 -4.89
CA LEU A 172 14.73 -11.58 -3.74
C LEU A 172 13.40 -11.95 -3.08
N GLN A 173 13.40 -12.26 -1.79
CA GLN A 173 12.19 -12.64 -1.06
C GLN A 173 12.14 -12.02 0.34
N LEU A 174 10.93 -11.84 0.86
CA LEU A 174 10.68 -11.50 2.26
C LEU A 174 11.04 -12.71 3.16
N VAL A 175 11.53 -12.44 4.38
CA VAL A 175 12.00 -13.45 5.36
C VAL A 175 10.96 -13.80 6.39
#